data_AF-D1B819-F1
#
_entry.id   AF-D1B819-F1
#
_cell.length_a   1.000
_cell.length_b   1.000
_cell.length_c   1.000
_cell.angle_alpha   90.00
_cell.angle_beta   90.00
_cell.angle_gamma   90.00
#
_symmetry.space_group_name_H-M   'P 1'
#
loop_
_entity.id
_entity.type
_entity.pdbx_description
1 polymer ?
#
loop_
_entity_poly.entity_id
_entity_poly.type
_entity_poly.pdbx_seq_one_letter_code
_entity_poly.pdbx_strand_id
1 'polypeptide(L)'
;MSVTPDSPEDRLRLSAYNAERLVAVLATLADRIDQAVSNRNQELVDHYQREFQKASLKFMGNVEALLDEYYLMRGRKRSRIANEPLEPRELEEIYASVRRMIDLLPPEEVQRLEAASPQRSPLPKGRLDVKG
;
A
#
# COMPACT_ATOMS: atom_id res chain seq x y z
N MET A 1 -4.57 24.01 -1.27
CA MET A 1 -5.57 23.40 -2.17
C MET A 1 -5.50 21.90 -1.91
N SER A 2 -6.58 21.32 -1.37
CA SER A 2 -6.68 19.88 -1.14
C SER A 2 -6.88 19.18 -2.47
N VAL A 3 -5.91 18.38 -2.89
CA VAL A 3 -6.02 17.55 -4.10
C VAL A 3 -6.86 16.33 -3.74
N THR A 4 -8.18 16.48 -3.77
CA THR A 4 -9.10 15.34 -3.74
C THR A 4 -9.12 14.71 -5.12
N PRO A 5 -8.90 13.40 -5.26
CA PRO A 5 -9.05 12.72 -6.55
C PRO A 5 -10.51 12.80 -7.02
N ASP A 6 -10.74 13.54 -8.11
CA ASP A 6 -12.07 13.95 -8.57
C ASP A 6 -12.81 12.85 -9.37
N SER A 7 -12.10 11.83 -9.88
CA SER A 7 -12.70 10.70 -10.62
C SER A 7 -12.46 9.32 -9.97
N PRO A 8 -13.33 8.31 -10.23
CA PRO A 8 -13.06 6.92 -9.82
C PRO A 8 -11.72 6.39 -10.34
N GLU A 9 -11.29 6.82 -11.53
CA GLU A 9 -9.98 6.46 -12.07
C GLU A 9 -8.84 7.05 -11.24
N ASP A 10 -8.94 8.32 -10.82
CA ASP A 10 -7.90 8.96 -10.00
C ASP A 10 -7.83 8.34 -8.61
N ARG A 11 -8.98 7.96 -8.04
CA ARG A 11 -9.04 7.21 -6.77
C ARG A 11 -8.41 5.83 -6.91
N LEU A 12 -8.69 5.13 -8.00
CA LEU A 12 -8.05 3.85 -8.31
C LEU A 12 -6.53 3.99 -8.44
N ARG A 13 -6.05 4.99 -9.19
CA ARG A 13 -4.61 5.29 -9.34
C ARG A 13 -3.96 5.55 -7.99
N LEU A 14 -4.57 6.39 -7.16
CA LEU A 14 -4.06 6.71 -5.82
C LEU A 14 -4.01 5.48 -4.91
N SER A 15 -5.08 4.69 -4.85
CA SER A 15 -5.11 3.46 -4.05
C SER A 15 -4.07 2.44 -4.52
N ALA A 16 -3.89 2.30 -5.83
CA ALA A 16 -2.89 1.40 -6.41
C ALA A 16 -1.46 1.86 -6.09
N TYR A 17 -1.18 3.15 -6.28
CA TYR A 17 0.11 3.77 -5.93
C TYR A 17 0.46 3.58 -4.45
N ASN A 18 -0.50 3.82 -3.56
CA ASN A 18 -0.31 3.66 -2.12
C ASN A 18 -0.08 2.19 -1.72
N ALA A 19 -0.81 1.25 -2.34
CA ALA A 19 -0.63 -0.17 -2.11
C ALA A 19 0.76 -0.63 -2.54
N GLU A 20 1.22 -0.25 -3.73
CA GLU A 20 2.55 -0.59 -4.24
C GLU A 20 3.68 -0.10 -3.32
N ARG A 21 3.60 1.15 -2.85
CA ARG A 21 4.58 1.68 -1.89
C ARG A 21 4.61 0.89 -0.57
N LEU A 22 3.45 0.43 -0.11
CA LEU A 22 3.36 -0.37 1.11
C LEU A 22 3.98 -1.76 0.94
N VAL A 23 4.00 -2.34 -0.27
CA VAL A 23 4.71 -3.61 -0.54
C VAL A 23 6.20 -3.48 -0.20
N ALA A 24 6.86 -2.42 -0.67
CA ALA A 24 8.28 -2.19 -0.37
C ALA A 24 8.54 -1.99 1.14
N VAL A 25 7.63 -1.29 1.84
CA VAL A 25 7.69 -1.12 3.29
C VAL A 25 7.52 -2.44 4.02
N LEU A 26 6.57 -3.28 3.61
CA LEU A 26 6.33 -4.59 4.19
C LEU A 26 7.52 -5.53 3.98
N ALA A 27 8.10 -5.56 2.78
CA ALA A 27 9.31 -6.34 2.50
C ALA A 27 10.47 -5.91 3.41
N THR A 28 10.72 -4.60 3.52
CA THR A 28 11.78 -4.08 4.42
C THR A 28 11.52 -4.42 5.89
N LEU A 29 10.27 -4.40 6.34
CA LEU A 29 9.91 -4.77 7.71
C LEU A 29 10.07 -6.27 7.96
N ALA A 30 9.76 -7.12 6.98
CA ALA A 30 9.99 -8.56 7.05
C ALA A 30 11.49 -8.87 7.21
N ASP A 31 12.34 -8.27 6.37
CA ASP A 31 13.80 -8.44 6.47
C ASP A 31 14.34 -8.01 7.85
N ARG A 32 13.81 -6.92 8.41
CA ARG A 32 14.19 -6.42 9.74
C ARG A 32 13.71 -7.32 10.88
N ILE A 33 12.54 -7.96 10.72
CA ILE A 33 12.06 -8.97 11.68
C ILE A 33 13.01 -10.16 11.65
N ASP A 34 13.34 -10.68 10.47
CA ASP A 34 14.25 -11.83 10.32
C ASP A 34 15.63 -11.53 10.92
N GLN A 35 16.16 -10.33 10.68
CA GLN A 35 17.43 -9.89 11.27
C GLN A 35 17.34 -9.78 12.80
N ALA A 36 16.26 -9.23 13.35
CA ALA A 36 16.06 -9.11 14.79
C ALA A 36 15.93 -10.50 15.47
N VAL A 37 15.22 -11.43 14.82
CA VAL A 37 15.12 -12.83 15.24
C VAL A 37 16.49 -13.50 15.26
N SER A 38 17.27 -13.36 14.17
CA SER A 38 18.63 -13.91 14.07
C SER A 38 19.55 -13.38 15.19
N ASN A 39 19.40 -12.11 15.54
CA ASN A 39 20.17 -11.46 16.60
C ASN A 39 19.62 -11.73 18.02
N ARG A 40 18.54 -12.53 18.15
CA ARG A 40 17.83 -12.82 19.42
C ARG A 40 17.40 -11.56 20.17
N ASN A 41 17.08 -10.48 19.44
CA ASN A 41 16.64 -9.22 20.03
C ASN A 41 15.11 -9.13 19.99
N GLN A 42 14.47 -9.64 21.06
CA GLN A 42 13.01 -9.71 21.14
C GLN A 42 12.32 -8.34 21.11
N GLU A 43 12.94 -7.30 21.69
CA GLU A 43 12.37 -5.95 21.71
C GLU A 43 12.22 -5.39 20.28
N LEU A 44 13.23 -5.60 19.44
CA LEU A 44 13.18 -5.22 18.03
C LEU A 44 12.18 -6.07 17.23
N VAL A 45 12.08 -7.36 17.53
CA VAL A 45 11.06 -8.23 16.91
C VAL A 45 9.66 -7.69 17.20
N ASP A 46 9.33 -7.43 18.46
CA ASP A 46 8.02 -6.93 18.86
C ASP A 46 7.73 -5.53 18.28
N HIS A 47 8.75 -4.69 18.14
CA HIS A 47 8.63 -3.40 17.49
C HIS A 47 8.32 -3.54 15.99
N TYR A 48 9.12 -4.30 15.24
CA TYR A 48 8.94 -4.44 13.80
C TYR A 48 7.68 -5.22 13.44
N GLN A 49 7.28 -6.21 14.24
CA GLN A 49 6.01 -6.92 14.06
C GLN A 49 4.81 -5.97 14.20
N ARG A 50 4.80 -5.08 15.20
CA ARG A 50 3.74 -4.07 15.35
C ARG A 50 3.67 -3.11 14.17
N GLU A 51 4.83 -2.66 13.67
CA GLU A 51 4.88 -1.80 12.48
C GLU A 51 4.45 -2.54 11.20
N PHE A 52 4.81 -3.82 11.08
CA PHE A 52 4.39 -4.69 9.97
C PHE A 52 2.86 -4.87 9.95
N GLN A 53 2.25 -5.14 11.10
CA GLN A 53 0.79 -5.25 11.22
C GLN A 53 0.09 -3.94 10.84
N LYS A 54 0.58 -2.79 11.31
CA LYS A 54 0.02 -1.48 10.92
C LYS A 54 0.15 -1.22 9.43
N ALA A 55 1.28 -1.56 8.82
CA ALA A 55 1.48 -1.43 7.38
C ALA A 55 0.57 -2.38 6.59
N SER A 56 0.38 -3.61 7.09
CA SER A 56 -0.48 -4.63 6.48
C SER A 56 -1.94 -4.20 6.47
N LEU A 57 -2.45 -3.64 7.58
CA LEU A 57 -3.81 -3.09 7.64
C LEU A 57 -4.01 -1.95 6.64
N LYS A 58 -3.02 -1.05 6.52
CA LYS A 58 -3.06 0.03 5.51
C LYS A 58 -3.02 -0.51 4.08
N PHE A 59 -2.23 -1.55 3.84
CA PHE A 59 -2.15 -2.20 2.53
C PHE A 59 -3.49 -2.81 2.15
N MET A 60 -4.09 -3.61 3.04
CA MET A 60 -5.41 -4.21 2.83
C MET A 60 -6.47 -3.15 2.56
N GLY A 61 -6.49 -2.05 3.32
CA GLY A 61 -7.45 -0.95 3.08
C GLY A 61 -7.29 -0.30 1.70
N ASN A 62 -6.06 -0.16 1.18
CA ASN A 62 -5.84 0.35 -0.18
C ASN A 62 -6.26 -0.67 -1.24
N VAL A 63 -6.05 -1.97 -1.01
CA VAL A 63 -6.51 -3.02 -1.91
C VAL A 63 -8.05 -3.07 -1.95
N GLU A 64 -8.72 -2.96 -0.80
CA GLU A 64 -10.18 -2.91 -0.73
C GLU A 64 -10.74 -1.69 -1.48
N ALA A 65 -10.15 -0.52 -1.29
CA ALA A 65 -10.53 0.69 -2.01
C ALA A 65 -10.33 0.55 -3.53
N LEU A 66 -9.21 -0.05 -3.95
CA LEU A 66 -8.94 -0.33 -5.36
C LEU A 66 -10.02 -1.24 -5.95
N LEU A 67 -10.38 -2.31 -5.25
CA LEU A 67 -11.44 -3.22 -5.69
C LEU A 67 -12.78 -2.48 -5.79
N ASP A 68 -13.16 -1.72 -4.77
CA ASP A 68 -14.41 -0.97 -4.76
C ASP A 68 -14.50 0.02 -5.94
N GLU A 69 -13.43 0.78 -6.23
CA GLU A 69 -13.38 1.68 -7.39
C GLU A 69 -13.40 0.92 -8.72
N TYR A 70 -12.72 -0.24 -8.83
CA TYR A 70 -12.75 -1.07 -10.03
C TYR A 70 -14.18 -1.54 -10.37
N TYR A 71 -14.91 -2.05 -9.38
CA TYR A 71 -16.30 -2.48 -9.59
C TYR A 71 -17.20 -1.29 -9.92
N LEU A 72 -16.99 -0.14 -9.27
CA LEU A 72 -17.74 1.09 -9.55
C LEU A 72 -17.59 1.52 -11.03
N MET A 73 -16.37 1.51 -11.56
CA MET A 73 -16.10 1.82 -12.98
C MET A 73 -16.79 0.85 -13.95
N ARG A 74 -16.98 -0.40 -13.54
CA ARG A 74 -17.71 -1.42 -14.33
C ARG A 74 -19.23 -1.33 -14.19
N GLY A 75 -19.74 -0.35 -13.44
CA GLY A 75 -21.18 -0.23 -13.14
C GLY A 75 -21.71 -1.39 -12.30
N ARG A 76 -20.83 -2.09 -11.57
CA ARG A 76 -21.17 -3.24 -10.73
C ARG A 76 -20.95 -2.89 -9.27
N LYS A 77 -21.70 -3.52 -8.38
CA LYS A 77 -21.40 -3.48 -6.94
C LYS A 77 -20.63 -4.74 -6.58
N ARG A 78 -19.48 -4.57 -5.93
CA ARG A 78 -18.73 -5.71 -5.38
C ARG A 78 -19.60 -6.45 -4.35
N SER A 79 -19.67 -7.78 -4.47
CA SER A 79 -20.19 -8.63 -3.40
C SER A 79 -19.31 -8.41 -2.16
N ARG A 80 -19.87 -7.81 -1.10
CA ARG A 80 -19.14 -7.57 0.17
C ARG A 80 -19.07 -8.82 1.05
N ILE A 81 -19.31 -10.01 0.50
CA ILE A 81 -19.11 -11.24 1.24
C ILE A 81 -17.59 -11.35 1.47
N ALA A 82 -17.17 -11.01 2.68
CA ALA A 82 -15.77 -10.82 3.07
C ALA A 82 -14.85 -12.04 2.82
N ASN A 83 -15.44 -13.20 2.50
CA ASN A 83 -14.74 -14.46 2.29
C ASN A 83 -14.99 -15.09 0.91
N GLU A 84 -15.65 -14.38 -0.02
CA GLU A 84 -15.80 -14.88 -1.39
C GLU A 84 -14.49 -14.64 -2.14
N PRO A 85 -13.76 -15.71 -2.54
CA PRO A 85 -12.54 -15.54 -3.30
C PRO A 85 -12.85 -14.92 -4.66
N LEU A 86 -12.02 -13.97 -5.10
CA LEU A 86 -12.10 -13.47 -6.47
C LEU A 86 -11.70 -14.59 -7.44
N GLU A 87 -12.43 -14.72 -8.54
CA GLU A 87 -12.08 -15.68 -9.58
C GLU A 87 -10.70 -15.32 -10.18
N PRO A 88 -9.84 -16.31 -10.51
CA PRO A 88 -8.50 -16.03 -11.03
C PRO A 88 -8.50 -15.09 -12.24
N ARG A 89 -9.46 -15.25 -13.15
CA ARG A 89 -9.63 -14.39 -14.31
C ARG A 89 -9.96 -12.94 -13.93
N GLU A 90 -10.78 -12.74 -12.91
CA GLU A 90 -11.13 -11.41 -12.42
C GLU A 90 -9.93 -10.71 -11.78
N LEU A 91 -9.13 -11.46 -11.01
CA LEU A 91 -7.85 -10.98 -10.48
C LEU A 91 -6.87 -10.56 -11.58
N GLU A 92 -6.74 -11.37 -12.64
CA GLU A 92 -5.90 -11.04 -13.80
C GLU A 92 -6.36 -9.77 -14.51
N GLU A 93 -7.68 -9.61 -14.71
CA GLU A 93 -8.25 -8.41 -15.33
C GLU A 93 -8.02 -7.15 -14.48
N ILE A 94 -8.17 -7.25 -13.16
CA ILE A 94 -7.89 -6.17 -12.22
C ILE A 94 -6.41 -5.81 -12.26
N TYR A 95 -5.53 -6.82 -12.13
CA TYR A 95 -4.09 -6.62 -12.17
C TYR A 95 -3.63 -5.95 -13.47
N ALA A 96 -4.10 -6.44 -14.63
CA ALA A 96 -3.77 -5.87 -15.93
C ALA A 96 -4.31 -4.43 -16.10
N SER A 97 -5.44 -4.11 -15.49
CA SER A 97 -6.01 -2.75 -15.53
C SER A 97 -5.21 -1.79 -14.66
N VAL A 98 -4.92 -2.18 -13.42
CA VAL A 98 -4.09 -1.42 -12.49
C VAL A 98 -2.68 -1.20 -13.05
N ARG A 99 -2.06 -2.27 -13.53
CA ARG A 99 -0.70 -2.21 -14.09
C ARG A 99 -0.61 -1.26 -15.26
N ARG A 100 -1.56 -1.31 -16.20
CA ARG A 100 -1.60 -0.35 -17.32
C ARG A 100 -1.76 1.09 -16.84
N MET A 101 -2.47 1.31 -15.74
CA MET A 101 -2.65 2.64 -15.18
C MET A 101 -1.41 3.14 -14.46
N ILE A 102 -0.65 2.28 -13.76
CA ILE A 102 0.60 2.63 -13.07
C ILE A 102 1.78 2.78 -14.05
N ASP A 103 2.00 1.78 -14.92
CA ASP A 103 3.15 1.73 -15.83
C ASP A 103 3.13 2.88 -16.87
N LEU A 104 1.96 3.52 -17.06
CA LEU A 104 1.76 4.65 -17.97
C LEU A 104 1.64 6.00 -17.24
N LEU A 105 1.90 6.08 -15.93
CA LEU A 105 1.84 7.35 -15.20
C LEU A 105 2.97 8.28 -15.66
N PRO A 106 2.64 9.47 -16.19
CA PRO A 106 3.65 10.47 -16.47
C PRO A 106 4.21 11.04 -15.15
N PRO A 107 5.47 11.55 -15.14
CA PRO A 107 6.12 12.05 -13.93
C PRO A 107 5.32 13.11 -13.16
N GLU A 108 4.56 13.94 -13.86
CA GLU A 108 3.70 14.97 -13.27
C GLU A 108 2.55 14.35 -12.47
N GLU A 109 2.01 13.23 -12.93
CA GLU A 109 0.92 12.51 -12.25
C GLU A 109 1.44 11.79 -11.01
N VAL A 110 2.66 11.24 -11.06
CA VAL A 110 3.33 10.68 -9.87
C VAL A 110 3.47 11.75 -8.78
N GLN A 111 3.92 12.95 -9.13
CA GLN A 111 4.06 14.06 -8.16
C GLN A 111 2.71 14.46 -7.55
N ARG A 112 1.62 14.46 -8.35
CA ARG A 112 0.27 14.72 -7.86
C ARG A 112 -0.22 13.64 -6.91
N LEU A 113 -0.01 12.37 -7.26
CA LEU A 113 -0.36 11.24 -6.40
C LEU A 113 0.46 11.22 -5.11
N GLU A 114 1.74 11.62 -5.15
CA GLU A 114 2.56 11.80 -3.95
C GLU A 114 2.05 12.92 -3.04
N ALA A 115 1.54 14.01 -3.61
CA ALA A 115 0.94 15.10 -2.85
C ALA A 115 -0.43 14.72 -2.26
N ALA A 116 -1.19 13.87 -2.94
CA ALA A 116 -2.50 13.39 -2.51
C ALA A 116 -2.41 12.19 -1.54
N SER A 117 -1.33 11.41 -1.59
CA SER A 117 -1.06 10.34 -0.65
C SER A 117 -0.82 10.92 0.75
N PRO A 118 -1.41 10.35 1.82
CA PRO A 118 -1.11 10.79 3.17
C PRO A 118 0.39 10.66 3.44
N GLN A 119 1.06 11.81 3.57
CA GLN A 119 2.47 11.90 3.89
C GLN A 119 2.71 11.25 5.26
N ARG A 120 3.58 10.23 5.32
CA ARG A 120 4.14 9.79 6.60
C ARG A 120 5.09 10.89 7.10
N SER A 121 4.90 11.32 8.34
CA SER A 121 5.96 11.98 9.12
C SER A 121 7.26 11.19 9.00
N PRO A 122 8.43 11.86 9.03
CA PRO A 122 9.71 11.20 8.81
C PRO A 122 9.86 10.01 9.76
N LEU A 123 10.27 8.86 9.24
CA LEU A 123 10.78 7.77 10.08
C LEU A 123 11.81 8.40 11.03
N PRO A 124 11.74 8.15 12.36
CA PRO A 124 12.77 8.64 13.26
C PRO A 124 14.11 8.11 12.76
N LYS A 125 15.00 9.04 12.37
CA LYS A 125 16.39 8.73 12.05
C LYS A 125 17.00 8.19 13.34
N GLY A 126 17.05 6.88 13.48
CA GLY A 126 17.79 6.21 14.54
C GLY A 126 19.28 6.43 14.32
N ARG A 127 19.78 7.62 14.70
CA ARG A 127 21.17 7.78 15.11
C ARG A 127 21.26 7.29 16.54
N LEU A 128 21.59 6.00 16.70
CA LEU A 128 22.26 5.55 17.91
C LEU A 128 23.70 6.04 17.81
N ASP A 129 23.94 7.26 18.29
CA ASP A 129 25.29 7.69 18.66
C ASP A 129 25.73 6.83 19.84
N VAL A 130 26.37 5.69 19.55
CA VAL A 130 27.13 4.93 20.55
C VAL A 130 28.42 5.70 20.80
N LYS A 131 28.42 6.57 21.81
CA LYS A 131 29.67 7.08 22.39
C LYS A 131 30.25 6.02 23.31
N GLY A 132 31.42 5.51 22.94
CA GLY A 132 32.39 4.95 23.88
C GLY A 132 33.08 6.05 24.67
#